data_AF-A0A916MU85-F1
#
_entry.id   AF-A0A916MU85-F1
#
_cell.length_a   1.000
_cell.length_b   1.000
_cell.length_c   1.000
_cell.angle_alpha   90.00
_cell.angle_beta   90.00
_cell.angle_gamma   90.00
#
_symmetry.space_group_name_H-M   'P 1'
#
loop_
_entity.id
_entity.type
_entity.pdbx_description
1 polymer ?
#
loop_
_entity_poly.entity_id
_entity_poly.type
_entity_poly.pdbx_seq_one_letter_code
_entity_poly.pdbx_strand_id
1 'polypeptide(L)'
;MTNSNRLHSTRRLLAGAALATGLAACATGAGPDDRVPTALNPGSQTRPLTTLAASGVQIYECRADGSAAAPAWAFVAPEAALVDGAGRPAGTHGAGPHWTHPDGSRIVGRLHSRVDAPSAADIPWLLLSTQSTGADGVFSRVSHVQRIRTEGGVAPAAGCDARTLGQRLRVPYRADYRLLVPA
;
A
#
# COMPACT_ATOMS: atom_id res chain seq x y z
N MET A 1 33.44 -13.33 -88.93
CA MET A 1 34.71 -12.59 -89.00
C MET A 1 34.92 -11.88 -87.68
N THR A 2 36.04 -12.19 -87.01
CA THR A 2 36.82 -11.35 -86.07
C THR A 2 36.11 -10.74 -84.85
N ASN A 3 36.68 -10.69 -83.65
CA ASN A 3 37.88 -11.26 -83.06
C ASN A 3 37.77 -10.97 -81.55
N SER A 4 38.41 -11.81 -80.75
CA SER A 4 38.52 -11.77 -79.30
C SER A 4 39.15 -10.47 -78.74
N ASN A 5 39.21 -10.46 -77.39
CA ASN A 5 40.16 -9.81 -76.46
C ASN A 5 39.59 -8.63 -75.65
N ARG A 6 39.66 -8.56 -74.32
CA ARG A 6 40.65 -9.11 -73.37
C ARG A 6 40.03 -9.40 -71.99
N LEU A 7 40.53 -10.44 -71.31
CA LEU A 7 40.44 -10.59 -69.87
C LEU A 7 41.28 -9.53 -69.16
N HIS A 8 40.83 -9.05 -67.99
CA HIS A 8 41.72 -8.89 -66.83
C HIS A 8 40.97 -9.25 -65.54
N SER A 9 41.47 -10.31 -64.91
CA SER A 9 41.15 -10.80 -63.58
C SER A 9 41.62 -9.82 -62.51
N THR A 10 40.79 -9.52 -61.51
CA THR A 10 41.26 -9.25 -60.15
C THR A 10 40.25 -9.79 -59.12
N ARG A 11 40.69 -10.79 -58.35
CA ARG A 11 40.05 -11.23 -57.10
C ARG A 11 40.34 -10.21 -56.00
N ARG A 12 39.33 -9.80 -55.21
CA ARG A 12 39.54 -9.41 -53.81
C ARG A 12 38.43 -9.99 -52.92
N LEU A 13 38.88 -10.47 -51.79
CA LEU A 13 38.25 -11.29 -50.77
C LEU A 13 37.65 -10.42 -49.64
N LEU A 14 36.71 -11.02 -48.91
CA LEU A 14 36.33 -10.78 -47.50
C LEU A 14 35.50 -9.51 -47.17
N ALA A 15 34.31 -9.71 -46.59
CA ALA A 15 34.13 -9.72 -45.13
C ALA A 15 32.63 -9.76 -44.80
N GLY A 16 32.25 -10.61 -43.83
CA GLY A 16 30.86 -10.83 -43.44
C GLY A 16 30.27 -9.69 -42.61
N ALA A 17 28.96 -9.54 -42.70
CA ALA A 17 28.16 -8.76 -41.77
C ALA A 17 27.10 -9.68 -41.16
N ALA A 18 27.40 -10.19 -39.97
CA ALA A 18 26.43 -10.92 -39.16
C ALA A 18 25.41 -9.91 -38.61
N LEU A 19 24.14 -10.07 -38.97
CA LEU A 19 23.02 -9.34 -38.35
C LEU A 19 22.81 -9.85 -36.93
N ALA A 20 23.22 -9.06 -35.93
CA ALA A 20 22.84 -9.27 -34.55
C ALA A 20 21.47 -8.62 -34.30
N THR A 21 20.41 -9.42 -34.26
CA THR A 21 19.08 -9.01 -33.80
C THR A 21 19.10 -8.77 -32.30
N GLY A 22 19.03 -7.50 -31.88
CA GLY A 22 18.90 -7.11 -30.48
C GLY A 22 17.50 -7.42 -29.96
N LEU A 23 17.39 -8.40 -29.05
CA LEU A 23 16.21 -8.59 -28.21
C LEU A 23 16.19 -7.51 -27.14
N ALA A 24 15.33 -6.50 -27.32
CA ALA A 24 15.00 -5.56 -26.25
C ALA A 24 14.13 -6.28 -25.20
N ALA A 25 14.77 -6.77 -24.14
CA ALA A 25 14.08 -7.27 -22.97
C ALA A 25 13.46 -6.08 -22.22
N CYS A 26 12.13 -5.98 -22.23
CA CYS A 26 11.40 -5.10 -21.32
C CYS A 26 11.58 -5.64 -19.90
N ALA A 27 12.58 -5.13 -19.18
CA ALA A 27 12.64 -5.29 -17.74
C ALA A 27 11.44 -4.54 -17.15
N THR A 28 10.42 -5.26 -16.72
CA THR A 28 9.41 -4.72 -15.80
C THR A 28 10.12 -4.42 -14.49
N GLY A 29 10.58 -3.18 -14.33
CA GLY A 29 11.06 -2.68 -13.05
C GLY A 29 9.93 -2.77 -12.03
N ALA A 30 10.16 -3.50 -10.94
CA ALA A 30 9.34 -3.36 -9.74
C ALA A 30 9.31 -1.87 -9.37
N GLY A 31 8.11 -1.34 -9.15
CA GLY A 31 7.90 0.06 -8.78
C GLY A 31 8.59 0.43 -7.46
N PRO A 32 8.58 1.72 -7.09
CA PRO A 32 9.28 2.19 -5.91
C PRO A 32 8.68 1.57 -4.63
N ASP A 33 9.48 0.68 -4.03
CA ASP A 33 9.42 0.13 -2.67
C ASP A 33 8.23 -0.77 -2.26
N ASP A 34 8.06 -1.90 -2.96
CA ASP A 34 7.18 -3.02 -2.56
C ASP A 34 7.68 -3.81 -1.33
N ARG A 35 8.83 -3.46 -0.74
CA ARG A 35 9.38 -4.17 0.40
C ARG A 35 8.77 -3.66 1.71
N VAL A 36 7.84 -4.44 2.23
CA VAL A 36 7.36 -4.25 3.62
C VAL A 36 8.56 -4.31 4.58
N PRO A 37 8.81 -3.28 5.40
CA PRO A 37 9.92 -3.25 6.35
C PRO A 37 9.90 -4.45 7.28
N THR A 38 11.08 -4.95 7.66
CA THR A 38 11.23 -6.09 8.58
C THR A 38 10.52 -5.87 9.92
N ALA A 39 10.45 -4.61 10.39
CA ALA A 39 9.73 -4.26 11.61
C ALA A 39 8.21 -4.53 11.55
N LEU A 40 7.65 -4.64 10.34
CA LEU A 40 6.24 -4.97 10.11
C LEU A 40 6.05 -6.46 9.77
N ASN A 41 7.07 -7.30 9.95
CA ASN A 41 6.97 -8.74 9.69
C ASN A 41 6.24 -9.44 10.87
N PRO A 42 5.10 -10.11 10.64
CA PRO A 42 4.38 -10.88 11.66
C PRO A 42 5.07 -12.17 12.12
N GLY A 43 6.23 -12.50 11.52
CA GLY A 43 6.97 -13.72 11.81
C GLY A 43 6.60 -14.89 10.88
N SER A 44 7.39 -15.95 10.93
CA SER A 44 7.31 -17.11 10.02
C SER A 44 6.09 -18.02 10.23
N GLN A 45 5.35 -17.84 11.33
CA GLN A 45 4.17 -18.64 11.69
C GLN A 45 2.85 -18.05 11.16
N THR A 46 2.94 -17.17 10.16
CA THR A 46 1.76 -16.57 9.54
C THR A 46 1.86 -16.67 8.02
N ARG A 47 0.69 -16.72 7.38
CA ARG A 47 0.58 -16.69 5.92
C ARG A 47 -0.50 -15.70 5.47
N PRO A 48 -0.36 -15.09 4.28
CA PRO A 48 -1.39 -14.23 3.73
C PRO A 48 -2.71 -15.00 3.52
N LEU A 49 -3.82 -14.39 3.92
CA LEU A 49 -5.17 -14.82 3.57
C LEU A 49 -5.66 -14.07 2.34
N THR A 50 -5.63 -12.74 2.40
CA THR A 50 -6.04 -11.85 1.32
C THR A 50 -5.46 -10.45 1.52
N THR A 51 -5.48 -9.63 0.47
CA THR A 51 -5.20 -8.20 0.55
C THR A 51 -6.44 -7.44 0.14
N LEU A 52 -6.88 -6.51 0.98
CA LEU A 52 -8.01 -5.63 0.70
C LEU A 52 -7.52 -4.21 0.48
N ALA A 53 -7.94 -3.61 -0.62
CA ALA A 53 -7.71 -2.19 -0.85
C ALA A 53 -8.72 -1.39 -0.02
N ALA A 54 -8.23 -0.37 0.67
CA ALA A 54 -9.04 0.53 1.47
C ALA A 54 -9.10 1.91 0.87
N SER A 55 -10.28 2.54 0.95
CA SER A 55 -10.46 3.96 0.65
C SER A 55 -11.38 4.57 1.69
N GLY A 56 -10.96 5.71 2.23
CA GLY A 56 -11.66 6.31 3.36
C GLY A 56 -11.04 7.61 3.82
N VAL A 57 -11.23 7.93 5.10
CA VAL A 57 -10.68 9.11 5.74
C VAL A 57 -10.04 8.79 7.09
N GLN A 58 -9.04 9.59 7.46
CA GLN A 58 -8.63 9.76 8.85
C GLN A 58 -9.37 10.98 9.40
N ILE A 59 -10.00 10.82 10.56
CA ILE A 59 -10.78 11.86 11.21
C ILE A 59 -9.92 12.46 12.31
N TYR A 60 -9.82 13.78 12.29
CA TYR A 60 -9.16 14.58 13.30
C TYR A 60 -10.16 15.53 13.94
N GLU A 61 -9.88 15.97 15.15
CA GLU A 61 -10.63 16.99 15.87
C GLU A 61 -9.67 18.05 16.36
N CYS A 62 -10.03 19.32 16.18
CA CYS A 62 -9.22 20.41 16.72
C CYS A 62 -9.38 20.46 18.23
N ARG A 63 -8.28 20.25 18.97
CA ARG A 63 -8.28 20.23 20.43
C ARG A 63 -7.23 21.18 20.98
N ALA A 64 -7.61 21.85 22.07
CA ALA A 64 -6.63 22.49 22.95
C ALA A 64 -6.08 21.43 23.91
N ASP A 65 -4.80 21.52 24.25
CA ASP A 65 -4.14 20.63 25.21
C ASP A 65 -4.22 21.15 26.66
N GLY A 66 -4.95 22.25 26.88
CA GLY A 66 -5.10 22.89 28.18
C GLY A 66 -3.90 23.74 28.60
N SER A 67 -2.85 23.83 27.77
CA SER A 67 -1.72 24.73 27.97
C SER A 67 -1.93 26.06 27.22
N ALA A 68 -0.94 26.96 27.28
CA ALA A 68 -0.92 28.18 26.46
C ALA A 68 -0.56 27.93 24.98
N ALA A 69 -0.37 26.66 24.58
CA ALA A 69 -0.09 26.29 23.20
C ALA A 69 -1.31 26.51 22.29
N ALA A 70 -1.05 26.69 21.00
CA ALA A 70 -2.11 26.75 19.99
C ALA A 70 -2.85 25.39 19.89
N PRO A 71 -4.17 25.39 19.63
CA PRO A 71 -4.91 24.17 19.34
C PRO A 71 -4.29 23.35 18.20
N ALA A 72 -4.42 22.03 18.26
CA ALA A 72 -3.88 21.12 17.27
C ALA A 72 -4.89 20.05 16.83
N TRP A 73 -4.68 19.51 15.62
CA TRP A 73 -5.46 18.39 15.10
C TRP A 73 -5.10 17.10 15.84
N ALA A 74 -6.03 16.58 16.65
CA ALA A 74 -5.89 15.31 17.35
C ALA A 74 -6.59 14.19 16.57
N PHE A 75 -5.93 13.05 16.39
CA PHE A 75 -6.53 11.89 15.72
C PHE A 75 -7.72 11.34 16.52
N VAL A 76 -8.80 11.00 15.81
CA VAL A 76 -10.03 10.44 16.39
C VAL A 76 -10.22 8.99 15.94
N ALA A 77 -10.34 8.77 14.63
CA ALA A 77 -10.65 7.45 14.08
C ALA A 77 -10.38 7.36 12.58
N PRO A 78 -10.12 6.16 12.04
CA PRO A 78 -10.28 5.89 10.63
C PRO A 78 -11.75 5.56 10.31
N GLU A 79 -12.15 5.81 9.08
CA GLU A 79 -13.37 5.27 8.46
C GLU A 79 -13.04 4.89 7.02
N ALA A 80 -13.13 3.61 6.65
CA ALA A 80 -12.84 3.18 5.29
C ALA A 80 -13.71 2.01 4.83
N ALA A 81 -14.02 2.02 3.53
CA ALA A 81 -14.55 0.86 2.82
C ALA A 81 -13.39 -0.03 2.36
N LEU A 82 -13.61 -1.33 2.34
CA LEU A 82 -12.66 -2.34 1.89
C LEU A 82 -13.20 -3.02 0.64
N VAL A 83 -12.34 -3.22 -0.35
CA VAL A 83 -12.66 -3.99 -1.57
C VAL A 83 -11.62 -5.07 -1.81
N ASP A 84 -12.04 -6.18 -2.40
CA ASP A 84 -11.15 -7.27 -2.78
C ASP A 84 -10.42 -6.98 -4.12
N GLY A 85 -9.57 -7.93 -4.55
CA GLY A 85 -8.81 -7.80 -5.81
C GLY A 85 -9.67 -7.77 -7.08
N ALA A 86 -10.96 -8.10 -6.99
CA ALA A 86 -11.93 -7.97 -8.08
C ALA A 86 -12.75 -6.67 -7.98
N GLY A 87 -12.44 -5.80 -7.02
CA GLY A 87 -13.17 -4.55 -6.76
C GLY A 87 -14.51 -4.75 -6.05
N ARG A 88 -14.79 -5.95 -5.53
CA ARG A 88 -16.06 -6.24 -4.85
C ARG A 88 -15.99 -5.76 -3.40
N PRO A 89 -17.10 -5.28 -2.81
CA PRO A 89 -17.15 -4.91 -1.40
C PRO A 89 -16.73 -6.09 -0.51
N ALA A 90 -15.76 -5.83 0.37
CA ALA A 90 -15.14 -6.83 1.24
C ALA A 90 -15.15 -6.41 2.72
N GLY A 91 -15.91 -5.36 3.05
CA GLY A 91 -16.10 -4.93 4.44
C GLY A 91 -15.79 -3.47 4.70
N THR A 92 -15.61 -3.14 5.97
CA THR A 92 -15.28 -1.80 6.46
C THR A 92 -14.21 -1.83 7.54
N HIS A 93 -13.55 -0.69 7.73
CA HIS A 93 -12.59 -0.44 8.80
C HIS A 93 -12.96 0.82 9.60
N GLY A 94 -12.83 0.77 10.93
CA GLY A 94 -13.29 1.83 11.82
C GLY A 94 -12.48 1.97 13.12
N ALA A 95 -12.95 2.85 14.02
CA ALA A 95 -12.32 3.18 15.30
C ALA A 95 -12.01 1.96 16.20
N GLY A 96 -10.98 2.07 17.05
CA GLY A 96 -10.62 1.00 17.99
C GLY A 96 -9.67 -0.06 17.43
N PRO A 97 -8.90 0.25 16.38
CA PRO A 97 -9.17 -0.21 15.01
C PRO A 97 -9.95 -1.53 14.90
N HIS A 98 -10.93 -1.62 14.02
CA HIS A 98 -11.63 -2.88 13.75
C HIS A 98 -11.93 -3.08 12.27
N TRP A 99 -12.23 -4.32 11.87
CA TRP A 99 -12.69 -4.67 10.54
C TRP A 99 -13.94 -5.53 10.64
N THR A 100 -14.91 -5.26 9.76
CA THR A 100 -16.12 -6.07 9.64
C THR A 100 -16.30 -6.52 8.20
N HIS A 101 -16.76 -7.74 8.00
CA HIS A 101 -17.09 -8.30 6.69
C HIS A 101 -18.61 -8.54 6.59
N PRO A 102 -19.21 -8.54 5.38
CA PRO A 102 -20.66 -8.73 5.21
C PRO A 102 -21.23 -10.05 5.74
N ASP A 103 -20.41 -11.07 5.98
CA ASP A 103 -20.81 -12.33 6.61
C ASP A 103 -20.97 -12.23 8.14
N GLY A 104 -20.76 -11.05 8.72
CA GLY A 104 -20.84 -10.80 10.16
C GLY A 104 -19.56 -11.10 10.93
N SER A 105 -18.51 -11.61 10.27
CA SER A 105 -17.20 -11.76 10.91
C SER A 105 -16.57 -10.39 11.20
N ARG A 106 -15.95 -10.29 12.38
CA ARG A 106 -15.39 -9.04 12.90
C ARG A 106 -14.12 -9.31 13.68
N ILE A 107 -13.12 -8.47 13.46
CA ILE A 107 -11.87 -8.46 14.21
C ILE A 107 -11.58 -7.07 14.77
N VAL A 108 -10.99 -7.02 15.97
CA VAL A 108 -10.41 -5.80 16.56
C VAL A 108 -8.90 -5.90 16.55
N GLY A 109 -8.22 -4.78 16.37
CA GLY A 109 -6.77 -4.69 16.21
C GLY A 109 -6.09 -4.02 17.38
N ARG A 110 -4.90 -4.51 17.71
CA ARG A 110 -3.96 -3.87 18.64
C ARG A 110 -2.65 -3.63 17.92
N LEU A 111 -2.17 -2.39 17.95
CA LEU A 111 -0.90 -2.00 17.35
C LEU A 111 0.23 -2.87 17.91
N HIS A 112 0.97 -3.52 17.02
CA HIS A 112 2.16 -4.28 17.35
C HIS A 112 3.42 -3.47 17.01
N SER A 113 3.50 -2.99 15.78
CA SER A 113 4.60 -2.14 15.32
C SER A 113 4.14 -1.10 14.32
N ARG A 114 4.91 -0.01 14.24
CA ARG A 114 4.70 1.11 13.32
C ARG A 114 6.00 1.47 12.63
N VAL A 115 5.91 1.88 11.38
CA VAL A 115 6.99 2.50 10.63
C VAL A 115 6.40 3.68 9.88
N ASP A 116 7.09 4.80 9.86
CA ASP A 116 6.65 5.95 9.08
C ASP A 116 6.62 5.57 7.59
N ALA A 117 5.62 6.08 6.86
CA ALA A 117 5.53 5.81 5.43
C ALA A 117 6.69 6.49 4.67
N PRO A 118 7.05 6.01 3.46
CA PRO A 118 8.11 6.65 2.66
C PRO A 118 7.89 8.14 2.41
N SER A 119 6.64 8.58 2.35
CA SER A 119 6.24 9.98 2.26
C SER A 119 5.64 10.47 3.58
N ALA A 120 6.10 11.65 4.03
CA ALA A 120 5.59 12.29 5.26
C ALA A 120 4.13 12.78 5.15
N ALA A 121 3.56 12.81 3.94
CA ALA A 121 2.16 13.13 3.71
C ALA A 121 1.22 11.93 3.94
N ASP A 122 1.78 10.73 4.10
CA ASP A 122 1.05 9.48 4.21
C ASP A 122 1.06 8.96 5.64
N ILE A 123 -0.07 8.42 6.09
CA ILE A 123 -0.15 7.84 7.45
C ILE A 123 0.80 6.65 7.61
N PRO A 124 1.30 6.36 8.82
CA PRO A 124 2.28 5.29 9.02
C PRO A 124 1.82 3.91 8.56
N TRP A 125 2.77 3.08 8.14
CA TRP A 125 2.53 1.66 7.95
C TRP A 125 2.52 0.95 9.30
N LEU A 126 1.62 -0.02 9.45
CA LEU A 126 1.36 -0.68 10.72
C LEU A 126 1.35 -2.20 10.57
N LEU A 127 1.76 -2.88 11.62
CA LEU A 127 1.39 -4.25 11.88
C LEU A 127 0.50 -4.25 13.13
N LEU A 128 -0.67 -4.88 13.01
CA LEU A 128 -1.61 -5.05 14.11
C LEU A 128 -1.82 -6.53 14.39
N SER A 129 -1.80 -6.90 15.66
CA SER A 129 -2.35 -8.19 16.12
C SER A 129 -3.87 -8.07 16.22
N THR A 130 -4.61 -9.16 15.99
CA THR A 130 -6.07 -9.13 15.95
C THR A 130 -6.73 -10.18 16.81
N GLN A 131 -7.94 -9.87 17.27
CA GLN A 131 -8.83 -10.78 17.98
C GLN A 131 -10.19 -10.80 17.30
N SER A 132 -10.72 -12.00 17.05
CA SER A 132 -12.10 -12.17 16.56
C SER A 132 -13.10 -11.79 17.65
N THR A 133 -14.11 -11.02 17.25
CA THR A 133 -15.18 -10.51 18.14
C THR A 133 -16.57 -10.59 17.50
N GLY A 134 -16.67 -11.13 16.28
CA GLY A 134 -17.94 -11.29 15.55
C GLY A 134 -18.30 -12.75 15.34
N ALA A 135 -19.18 -12.99 14.37
CA ALA A 135 -19.55 -14.34 13.94
C ALA A 135 -18.36 -15.07 13.30
N ASP A 136 -18.48 -16.39 13.21
CA ASP A 136 -17.56 -17.20 12.41
C ASP A 136 -17.72 -16.89 10.92
N GLY A 137 -16.60 -16.70 10.22
CA GLY A 137 -16.56 -16.26 8.83
C GLY A 137 -15.16 -15.90 8.36
N VAL A 138 -15.09 -15.09 7.31
CA VAL A 138 -13.87 -14.75 6.56
C VAL A 138 -12.79 -14.15 7.47
N PHE A 139 -13.15 -13.26 8.40
CA PHE A 139 -12.18 -12.61 9.28
C PHE A 139 -11.84 -13.38 10.55
N SER A 140 -12.56 -14.45 10.88
CA SER A 140 -12.50 -15.06 12.23
C SER A 140 -11.15 -15.70 12.57
N ARG A 141 -10.36 -16.10 11.56
CA ARG A 141 -9.00 -16.65 11.75
C ARG A 141 -7.87 -15.65 11.53
N VAL A 142 -8.20 -14.40 11.20
CA VAL A 142 -7.18 -13.38 10.99
C VAL A 142 -6.49 -13.11 12.32
N SER A 143 -5.19 -13.34 12.37
CA SER A 143 -4.35 -13.10 13.56
C SER A 143 -3.59 -11.79 13.48
N HIS A 144 -3.31 -11.31 12.27
CA HIS A 144 -2.63 -10.05 12.03
C HIS A 144 -3.18 -9.31 10.82
N VAL A 145 -3.03 -7.99 10.85
CA VAL A 145 -3.30 -7.11 9.72
C VAL A 145 -2.10 -6.19 9.50
N GLN A 146 -1.55 -6.20 8.29
CA GLN A 146 -0.56 -5.20 7.86
C GLN A 146 -1.26 -4.10 7.08
N ARG A 147 -1.13 -2.85 7.53
CA ARG A 147 -1.50 -1.65 6.77
C ARG A 147 -0.25 -1.12 6.10
N ILE A 148 -0.21 -1.14 4.77
CA ILE A 148 0.93 -0.73 3.95
C ILE A 148 0.45 0.06 2.73
N ARG A 149 1.39 0.62 1.95
CA ARG A 149 1.11 1.41 0.73
C ARG A 149 0.02 2.47 0.98
N THR A 150 0.15 3.14 2.11
CA THR A 150 -0.72 4.23 2.51
C THR A 150 -0.49 5.44 1.62
N GLU A 151 -1.56 6.14 1.27
CA GLU A 151 -1.51 7.42 0.56
C GLU A 151 -2.43 8.40 1.30
N GLY A 152 -1.90 9.56 1.68
CA GLY A 152 -2.62 10.60 2.40
C GLY A 152 -2.99 10.24 3.85
N GLY A 153 -4.03 10.92 4.34
CA GLY A 153 -4.58 10.74 5.69
C GLY A 153 -3.88 11.52 6.79
N VAL A 154 -2.74 12.18 6.54
CA VAL A 154 -2.07 13.03 7.54
C VAL A 154 -2.78 14.38 7.63
N ALA A 155 -3.07 14.84 8.85
CA ALA A 155 -3.60 16.18 9.06
C ALA A 155 -2.66 17.26 8.51
N PRO A 156 -3.17 18.37 7.96
CA PRO A 156 -2.33 19.47 7.50
C PRO A 156 -1.35 19.92 8.57
N ALA A 157 -0.12 20.23 8.15
CA ALA A 157 0.92 20.75 9.05
C ALA A 157 0.55 22.12 9.63
N ALA A 158 -0.23 22.91 8.87
CA ALA A 158 -0.98 24.01 9.43
C ALA A 158 -1.98 23.42 10.44
N GLY A 159 -1.72 23.65 11.73
CA GLY A 159 -2.59 23.23 12.82
C GLY A 159 -3.99 23.84 12.72
N CYS A 160 -4.75 23.74 13.81
CA CYS A 160 -6.06 24.37 13.87
C CYS A 160 -6.02 25.64 14.74
N ASP A 161 -7.07 26.44 14.68
CA ASP A 161 -7.17 27.67 15.45
C ASP A 161 -8.42 27.70 16.35
N ALA A 162 -8.53 28.74 17.18
CA ALA A 162 -9.64 28.91 18.11
C ALA A 162 -11.03 28.95 17.44
N ARG A 163 -11.13 29.36 16.16
CA ARG A 163 -12.39 29.37 15.40
C ARG A 163 -12.81 27.97 14.97
N THR A 164 -11.83 27.07 14.85
CA THR A 164 -12.02 25.67 14.46
C THR A 164 -12.02 24.71 15.64
N LEU A 165 -11.91 25.19 16.88
CA LEU A 165 -11.90 24.35 18.08
C LEU A 165 -13.15 23.45 18.16
N GLY A 166 -12.93 22.16 18.43
CA GLY A 166 -13.98 21.13 18.45
C GLY A 166 -14.50 20.70 17.07
N GLN A 167 -14.10 21.36 15.98
CA GLN A 167 -14.48 20.94 14.63
C GLN A 167 -13.72 19.68 14.22
N ARG A 168 -14.34 18.90 13.33
CA ARG A 168 -13.75 17.69 12.75
C ARG A 168 -13.22 17.94 11.35
N LEU A 169 -12.00 17.48 11.11
CA LEU A 169 -11.39 17.42 9.79
C LEU A 169 -11.37 15.97 9.32
N ARG A 170 -11.78 15.74 8.06
CA ARG A 170 -11.75 14.43 7.42
C ARG A 170 -10.70 14.47 6.30
N VAL A 171 -9.59 13.75 6.49
CA VAL A 171 -8.49 13.72 5.52
C VAL A 171 -8.56 12.41 4.72
N PRO A 172 -8.75 12.45 3.40
CA PRO A 172 -8.79 11.25 2.57
C PRO A 172 -7.53 10.41 2.68
N TYR A 173 -7.69 9.09 2.67
CA TYR A 173 -6.57 8.15 2.55
C TYR A 173 -6.93 6.91 1.74
N ARG A 174 -5.88 6.26 1.22
CA ARG A 174 -5.90 4.90 0.68
C ARG A 174 -4.85 4.05 1.38
N ALA A 175 -5.03 2.74 1.36
CA ALA A 175 -4.04 1.78 1.87
C ALA A 175 -4.36 0.36 1.38
N ASP A 176 -3.40 -0.55 1.54
CA ASP A 176 -3.69 -1.98 1.53
C ASP A 176 -3.67 -2.56 2.93
N TYR A 177 -4.65 -3.40 3.18
CA TYR A 177 -4.77 -4.22 4.37
C TYR A 177 -4.51 -5.67 4.00
N ARG A 178 -3.30 -6.17 4.27
CA ARG A 178 -2.99 -7.60 4.15
C ARG A 178 -3.46 -8.31 5.41
N LEU A 179 -4.47 -9.16 5.28
CA LEU A 179 -4.95 -9.99 6.39
C LEU A 179 -4.15 -11.29 6.40
N LEU A 180 -3.61 -11.64 7.57
CA LEU A 180 -2.78 -12.81 7.76
C LEU A 180 -3.43 -13.76 8.77
N VAL A 181 -3.25 -15.04 8.54
CA VAL A 181 -3.73 -16.13 9.40
C VAL A 181 -2.53 -16.92 9.91
N PRO A 182 -2.66 -17.67 11.01
CA PRO A 182 -1.66 -18.66 11.40
C PRO A 182 -1.35 -19.62 10.23
N ALA A 183 -0.08 -20.02 10.10
CA ALA A 183 0.39 -20.94 9.05
C ALA A 183 -0.37 -22.27 9.08
#